data_AF-A0A2N0R6U9-F1
#
_entry.id   AF-A0A2N0R6U9-F1
#
_cell.length_a   1.000
_cell.length_b   1.000
_cell.length_c   1.000
_cell.angle_alpha   90.00
_cell.angle_beta   90.00
_cell.angle_gamma   90.00
#
_symmetry.space_group_name_H-M   'P 1'
#
loop_
_entity.id
_entity.type
_entity.pdbx_description
1 polymer ?
#
loop_
_entity_poly.entity_id
_entity_poly.type
_entity_poly.pdbx_seq_one_letter_code
_entity_poly.pdbx_strand_id
1 'polypeptide(L)'
;YQAFFTAPPSDQAKDSGTRIIVSAEYARFIQDHKGFKGRVMKVDFFMCGNIKLRVIQIYGYPGHNKKNITELWNHVIKLIKDAQQQHYKLIIMGDFNINYHKFLLSQWKPNYKPSYKQKLLHFLTYSDNLVDTIPLYHDVTNDNPYNTHKNNSGHHTRIDYIWISQDLVNDTYASDQFNPQYSTDHMVVNNVIDKKRFICMMICLKMTDDWFCIKAKLFEIAGTYESEINLDGFLTNINLAANRKQIKTLCRSLMALFSIKMQEYNEEQMKNFIHKRCEDFTDNKKAMINSIAEREIRTIVLVRIVHETPTGTTLVTDPVEIKKLTNDHF
;
A
#
# COMPACT_ATOMS: atom_id res chain seq x y z
N TYR A 1 -2.39 -28.02 -8.40
CA TYR A 1 -2.93 -26.64 -8.43
C TYR A 1 -4.36 -26.69 -8.94
N GLN A 2 -5.20 -25.72 -8.56
CA GLN A 2 -6.52 -25.49 -9.11
C GLN A 2 -6.56 -24.11 -9.76
N ALA A 3 -7.08 -24.00 -10.98
CA ALA A 3 -7.12 -22.77 -11.74
C ALA A 3 -8.56 -22.28 -11.93
N PHE A 4 -8.75 -20.98 -11.79
CA PHE A 4 -10.04 -20.31 -11.93
C PHE A 4 -9.90 -19.25 -13.00
N PHE A 5 -10.76 -19.31 -14.01
CA PHE A 5 -10.66 -18.46 -15.20
C PHE A 5 -11.97 -17.73 -15.50
N THR A 6 -11.86 -16.54 -16.05
CA THR A 6 -12.97 -15.82 -16.68
C THR A 6 -12.51 -15.28 -18.04
N ALA A 7 -13.38 -15.39 -19.03
CA ALA A 7 -13.23 -14.78 -20.36
C ALA A 7 -14.57 -14.22 -20.84
N PRO A 8 -14.57 -13.26 -21.77
CA PRO A 8 -15.78 -12.89 -22.50
C PRO A 8 -16.21 -14.02 -23.46
N PRO A 9 -17.47 -13.99 -23.94
CA PRO A 9 -17.93 -14.86 -25.03
C PRO A 9 -17.08 -14.69 -26.30
N SER A 10 -17.00 -15.77 -27.09
CA SER A 10 -15.89 -16.22 -27.96
C SER A 10 -15.30 -15.25 -29.00
N ASP A 11 -15.92 -14.11 -29.31
CA ASP A 11 -15.41 -13.19 -30.34
C ASP A 11 -14.64 -11.97 -29.78
N GLN A 12 -14.71 -11.73 -28.46
CA GLN A 12 -13.93 -10.70 -27.75
C GLN A 12 -12.79 -11.27 -26.90
N ALA A 13 -12.57 -12.59 -26.95
CA ALA A 13 -11.70 -13.33 -26.04
C ALA A 13 -10.19 -13.21 -26.34
N LYS A 14 -9.78 -12.70 -27.52
CA LYS A 14 -8.35 -12.61 -27.88
C LYS A 14 -7.56 -11.60 -27.05
N ASP A 15 -8.23 -10.54 -26.56
CA ASP A 15 -7.58 -9.43 -25.85
C ASP A 15 -8.07 -9.29 -24.39
N SER A 16 -8.61 -10.38 -23.83
CA SER A 16 -9.04 -10.39 -22.43
C SER A 16 -9.16 -11.78 -21.83
N GLY A 17 -8.96 -11.84 -20.53
CA GLY A 17 -9.04 -13.06 -19.76
C GLY A 17 -8.32 -12.84 -18.45
N THR A 18 -8.85 -13.39 -17.37
CA THR A 18 -8.23 -13.26 -16.05
C THR A 18 -8.24 -14.62 -15.38
N ARG A 19 -7.10 -15.00 -14.80
CA ARG A 19 -6.90 -16.29 -14.16
C ARG A 19 -6.30 -16.15 -12.77
N ILE A 20 -6.78 -16.94 -11.83
CA ILE A 20 -6.13 -17.18 -10.54
C ILE A 20 -5.73 -18.66 -10.49
N ILE A 21 -4.49 -18.94 -10.09
CA ILE A 21 -3.99 -20.29 -9.87
C ILE A 21 -3.68 -20.44 -8.39
N VAL A 22 -4.23 -21.49 -7.78
CA VAL A 22 -4.12 -21.76 -6.34
C VAL A 22 -3.43 -23.11 -6.14
N SER A 23 -2.47 -23.21 -5.23
CA SER A 23 -1.85 -24.50 -4.90
C SER A 23 -2.87 -25.45 -4.28
N ALA A 24 -2.64 -26.77 -4.36
CA ALA A 24 -3.57 -27.74 -3.78
C ALA A 24 -3.70 -27.60 -2.25
N GLU A 25 -2.67 -27.06 -1.59
CA GLU A 25 -2.69 -26.76 -0.16
C GLU A 25 -3.78 -25.74 0.20
N TYR A 26 -3.90 -24.66 -0.57
CA TYR A 26 -4.89 -23.60 -0.34
C TYR A 26 -6.25 -23.86 -1.02
N ALA A 27 -6.26 -24.61 -2.12
CA ALA A 27 -7.47 -24.85 -2.91
C ALA A 27 -8.59 -25.50 -2.09
N ARG A 28 -8.25 -26.33 -1.09
CA ARG A 28 -9.21 -26.96 -0.18
C ARG A 28 -10.05 -25.98 0.64
N PHE A 29 -9.60 -24.73 0.80
CA PHE A 29 -10.28 -23.70 1.59
C PHE A 29 -11.24 -22.84 0.74
N ILE A 30 -11.25 -23.01 -0.58
CA ILE A 30 -12.09 -22.23 -1.48
C ILE A 30 -13.57 -22.59 -1.27
N GLN A 31 -14.40 -21.57 -1.17
CA GLN A 31 -15.86 -21.71 -0.96
C GLN A 31 -16.67 -21.16 -2.12
N ASP A 32 -16.23 -20.06 -2.72
CA ASP A 32 -16.93 -19.41 -3.82
C ASP A 32 -15.92 -18.78 -4.77
N HIS A 33 -16.26 -18.72 -6.05
CA HIS A 33 -15.51 -17.97 -7.03
C HIS A 33 -16.42 -17.43 -8.12
N LYS A 34 -16.14 -16.21 -8.59
CA LYS A 34 -16.96 -15.56 -9.59
C LYS A 34 -16.14 -14.68 -10.52
N GLY A 35 -16.33 -14.90 -11.82
CA GLY A 35 -15.79 -14.06 -12.87
C GLY A 35 -16.74 -12.92 -13.23
N PHE A 36 -16.19 -11.81 -13.71
CA PHE A 36 -16.97 -10.70 -14.28
C PHE A 36 -16.34 -10.23 -15.59
N LYS A 37 -17.05 -10.44 -16.70
CA LYS A 37 -16.71 -9.98 -18.06
C LYS A 37 -15.29 -10.32 -18.54
N GLY A 38 -14.68 -11.40 -18.03
CA GLY A 38 -13.31 -11.75 -18.37
C GLY A 38 -12.24 -10.80 -17.82
N ARG A 39 -12.61 -9.91 -16.88
CA ARG A 39 -11.78 -8.79 -16.39
C ARG A 39 -11.62 -8.75 -14.87
N VAL A 40 -12.47 -9.46 -14.13
CA VAL A 40 -12.34 -9.62 -12.68
C VAL A 40 -12.54 -11.08 -12.32
N MET A 41 -11.65 -11.63 -11.50
CA MET A 41 -11.85 -12.93 -10.88
C MET A 41 -11.80 -12.79 -9.36
N LYS A 42 -12.92 -13.10 -8.72
CA LYS A 42 -13.04 -13.15 -7.26
C LYS A 42 -12.98 -14.59 -6.79
N VAL A 43 -12.20 -14.88 -5.76
CA VAL A 43 -12.14 -16.18 -5.08
C VAL A 43 -12.21 -15.96 -3.58
N ASP A 44 -13.15 -16.63 -2.92
CA ASP A 44 -13.34 -16.61 -1.46
C ASP A 44 -12.80 -17.89 -0.83
N PHE A 45 -12.04 -17.71 0.25
CA PHE A 45 -11.43 -18.76 1.03
C PHE A 45 -11.91 -18.67 2.48
N PHE A 46 -12.33 -19.80 3.05
CA PHE A 46 -12.53 -19.94 4.48
C PHE A 46 -11.35 -20.71 5.05
N MET A 47 -10.40 -19.94 5.54
CA MET A 47 -9.14 -20.39 6.10
C MET A 47 -9.30 -20.84 7.55
N CYS A 48 -8.29 -21.52 8.07
CA CYS A 48 -8.29 -21.94 9.46
C CYS A 48 -8.39 -20.75 10.43
N GLY A 49 -8.95 -20.99 11.62
CA GLY A 49 -9.10 -19.94 12.64
C GLY A 49 -10.22 -18.94 12.33
N ASN A 50 -11.25 -19.38 11.58
CA ASN A 50 -12.41 -18.56 11.16
C ASN A 50 -12.02 -17.33 10.33
N ILE A 51 -10.92 -17.42 9.59
CA ILE A 51 -10.45 -16.34 8.73
C ILE A 51 -11.12 -16.46 7.37
N LYS A 52 -11.88 -15.43 7.00
CA LYS A 52 -12.40 -15.28 5.64
C LYS A 52 -11.41 -14.43 4.83
N LEU A 53 -10.96 -14.93 3.70
CA LEU A 53 -10.06 -14.22 2.79
C LEU A 53 -10.73 -14.13 1.42
N ARG A 54 -10.76 -12.94 0.84
CA ARG A 54 -11.21 -12.71 -0.54
C ARG A 54 -10.05 -12.19 -1.37
N VAL A 55 -9.75 -12.91 -2.44
CA VAL A 55 -8.78 -12.50 -3.46
C VAL A 55 -9.54 -11.98 -4.68
N ILE A 56 -9.22 -10.78 -5.14
CA ILE A 56 -9.82 -10.13 -6.31
C ILE A 56 -8.70 -9.85 -7.31
N GLN A 57 -8.62 -10.62 -8.38
CA GLN A 57 -7.76 -10.34 -9.53
C GLN A 57 -8.48 -9.42 -10.49
N ILE A 58 -7.81 -8.36 -10.94
CA ILE A 58 -8.34 -7.33 -11.83
C ILE A 58 -7.50 -7.28 -13.10
N TYR A 59 -8.17 -7.12 -14.24
CA TYR A 59 -7.59 -6.70 -15.50
C TYR A 59 -8.39 -5.50 -16.02
N GLY A 60 -7.86 -4.30 -15.80
CA GLY A 60 -8.47 -3.03 -16.21
C GLY A 60 -8.61 -2.89 -17.72
N TYR A 61 -9.48 -2.00 -18.18
CA TYR A 61 -9.54 -1.67 -19.60
C TYR A 61 -8.43 -0.66 -19.95
N PRO A 62 -7.60 -0.91 -20.98
CA PRO A 62 -6.58 0.05 -21.44
C PRO A 62 -7.20 1.27 -22.15
N GLY A 63 -8.41 1.13 -22.69
CA GLY A 63 -9.08 2.14 -23.51
C GLY A 63 -9.75 3.29 -22.74
N HIS A 64 -10.65 3.99 -23.44
CA HIS A 64 -11.36 5.17 -22.93
C HIS A 64 -12.88 4.98 -22.86
N ASN A 65 -13.37 3.73 -22.96
CA ASN A 65 -14.81 3.46 -22.88
C ASN A 65 -15.31 3.68 -21.45
N LYS A 66 -15.86 4.88 -21.22
CA LYS A 66 -16.36 5.34 -19.92
C LYS A 66 -17.38 4.38 -19.31
N LYS A 67 -18.29 3.82 -20.12
CA LYS A 67 -19.34 2.90 -19.63
C LYS A 67 -18.71 1.64 -19.06
N ASN A 68 -17.86 0.97 -19.84
CA ASN A 68 -17.22 -0.29 -19.44
C ASN A 68 -16.30 -0.10 -18.23
N ILE A 69 -15.51 0.96 -18.20
CA ILE A 69 -14.61 1.29 -17.09
C ILE A 69 -15.40 1.58 -15.82
N THR A 70 -16.45 2.39 -15.91
CA THR A 70 -17.28 2.74 -14.74
C THR A 70 -17.98 1.51 -14.19
N GLU A 71 -18.51 0.65 -15.06
CA GLU A 71 -19.17 -0.59 -14.65
C GLU A 71 -18.19 -1.57 -13.97
N LEU A 72 -16.99 -1.72 -14.53
CA LEU A 72 -15.93 -2.55 -13.95
C LEU A 72 -15.55 -2.05 -12.54
N TRP A 73 -15.26 -0.76 -12.40
CA TRP A 73 -14.89 -0.17 -11.11
C TRP A 73 -16.04 -0.20 -10.10
N ASN A 74 -17.27 0.02 -10.52
CA ASN A 74 -18.44 -0.15 -9.64
C ASN A 74 -18.56 -1.60 -9.14
N HIS A 75 -18.32 -2.57 -10.01
CA HIS A 75 -18.35 -3.99 -9.65
C HIS A 75 -17.26 -4.33 -8.62
N VAL A 76 -16.01 -3.91 -8.87
CA VAL A 76 -14.88 -4.13 -7.95
C VAL A 76 -15.15 -3.47 -6.60
N ILE A 77 -15.57 -2.20 -6.58
CA ILE A 77 -15.89 -1.48 -5.34
C ILE A 77 -17.02 -2.18 -4.57
N LYS A 78 -18.02 -2.72 -5.27
CA LYS A 78 -19.09 -3.52 -4.64
C LYS A 78 -18.53 -4.78 -3.97
N LEU A 79 -17.64 -5.52 -4.64
CA LEU A 79 -17.01 -6.71 -4.07
C LEU A 79 -16.17 -6.40 -2.83
N ILE A 80 -15.47 -5.26 -2.83
CA ILE A 80 -14.67 -4.78 -1.69
C ILE A 80 -15.57 -4.42 -0.52
N LYS A 81 -16.62 -3.62 -0.75
CA LYS A 81 -17.57 -3.23 0.30
C LYS A 81 -18.28 -4.43 0.92
N ASP A 82 -18.72 -5.37 0.08
CA ASP A 82 -19.32 -6.63 0.53
C ASP A 82 -18.36 -7.44 1.40
N ALA A 83 -17.09 -7.53 0.99
CA ALA A 83 -16.06 -8.22 1.76
C ALA A 83 -15.81 -7.55 3.11
N GLN A 84 -15.70 -6.22 3.14
CA GLN A 84 -15.53 -5.44 4.37
C GLN A 84 -16.72 -5.62 5.32
N GLN A 85 -17.95 -5.58 4.81
CA GLN A 85 -19.17 -5.82 5.59
C GLN A 85 -19.22 -7.23 6.19
N GLN A 86 -18.72 -8.22 5.45
CA GLN A 86 -18.68 -9.61 5.91
C GLN A 86 -17.38 -9.97 6.65
N HIS A 87 -16.56 -8.98 7.01
CA HIS A 87 -15.29 -9.14 7.72
C HIS A 87 -14.27 -10.06 7.03
N TYR A 88 -14.21 -10.02 5.70
CA TYR A 88 -13.14 -10.66 4.95
C TYR A 88 -11.86 -9.84 5.02
N LYS A 89 -10.73 -10.53 5.17
CA LYS A 89 -9.43 -10.03 4.75
C LYS A 89 -9.41 -9.92 3.22
N LEU A 90 -8.72 -8.92 2.69
CA LEU A 90 -8.72 -8.62 1.26
C LEU A 90 -7.32 -8.67 0.68
N ILE A 91 -7.20 -9.29 -0.50
CA ILE A 91 -6.07 -9.13 -1.42
C ILE A 91 -6.66 -8.75 -2.77
N ILE A 92 -6.29 -7.58 -3.27
CA ILE A 92 -6.80 -7.00 -4.52
C ILE A 92 -5.59 -6.76 -5.41
N MET A 93 -5.52 -7.44 -6.55
CA MET A 93 -4.30 -7.46 -7.34
C MET A 93 -4.55 -7.47 -8.85
N GLY A 94 -3.53 -7.10 -9.62
CA GLY A 94 -3.50 -7.22 -11.07
C GLY A 94 -3.19 -5.91 -11.79
N ASP A 95 -3.36 -5.93 -13.10
CA ASP A 95 -3.17 -4.77 -13.97
C ASP A 95 -4.43 -3.90 -13.91
N PHE A 96 -4.31 -2.71 -13.32
CA PHE A 96 -5.42 -1.78 -13.21
C PHE A 96 -5.57 -0.90 -14.46
N ASN A 97 -4.55 -0.84 -15.33
CA ASN A 97 -4.44 0.09 -16.44
C ASN A 97 -4.57 1.57 -15.99
N ILE A 98 -4.16 1.88 -14.76
CA ILE A 98 -4.15 3.26 -14.22
C ILE A 98 -2.76 3.56 -13.67
N ASN A 99 -2.17 4.68 -14.09
CA ASN A 99 -0.88 5.14 -13.59
C ASN A 99 -1.03 5.87 -12.25
N TYR A 100 -0.43 5.31 -11.19
CA TYR A 100 -0.53 5.84 -9.83
C TYR A 100 0.10 7.22 -9.68
N HIS A 101 1.27 7.44 -10.26
CA HIS A 101 1.94 8.74 -10.20
C HIS A 101 1.10 9.86 -10.84
N LYS A 102 0.52 9.60 -12.03
CA LYS A 102 -0.43 10.54 -12.67
C LYS A 102 -1.67 10.76 -11.81
N PHE A 103 -2.12 9.74 -11.09
CA PHE A 103 -3.21 9.88 -10.12
C PHE A 103 -2.82 10.80 -8.96
N LEU A 104 -1.66 10.58 -8.31
CA LEU A 104 -1.16 11.44 -7.25
C LEU A 104 -1.00 12.90 -7.71
N LEU A 105 -0.34 13.14 -8.84
CA LEU A 105 -0.17 14.48 -9.40
C LEU A 105 -1.51 15.17 -9.69
N SER A 106 -2.53 14.41 -10.09
CA SER A 106 -3.84 15.00 -10.36
C SER A 106 -4.55 15.51 -9.10
N GLN A 107 -4.22 14.96 -7.92
CA GLN A 107 -4.79 15.38 -6.63
C GLN A 107 -4.31 16.76 -6.19
N TRP A 108 -3.17 17.24 -6.71
CA TRP A 108 -2.56 18.50 -6.31
C TRP A 108 -3.22 19.71 -6.99
N LYS A 109 -4.17 19.47 -7.91
CA LYS A 109 -4.91 20.53 -8.60
C LYS A 109 -6.01 21.10 -7.70
N PRO A 110 -6.22 22.43 -7.69
CA PRO A 110 -7.36 23.02 -7.00
C PRO A 110 -8.66 22.46 -7.58
N ASN A 111 -9.60 22.06 -6.71
CA ASN A 111 -10.88 21.42 -7.06
C ASN A 111 -10.76 20.04 -7.74
N TYR A 112 -9.75 19.25 -7.39
CA TYR A 112 -9.62 17.88 -7.89
C TYR A 112 -10.91 17.06 -7.69
N LYS A 113 -11.36 16.42 -8.77
CA LYS A 113 -12.40 15.39 -8.74
C LYS A 113 -11.84 14.16 -9.47
N PRO A 114 -11.87 12.97 -8.87
CA PRO A 114 -11.36 11.77 -9.51
C PRO A 114 -12.12 11.51 -10.81
N SER A 115 -11.37 11.34 -11.90
CA SER A 115 -11.98 10.93 -13.18
C SER A 115 -12.56 9.52 -13.05
N TYR A 116 -13.46 9.16 -13.97
CA TYR A 116 -14.03 7.80 -14.02
C TYR A 116 -12.93 6.72 -14.14
N LYS A 117 -11.77 7.04 -14.74
CA LYS A 117 -10.62 6.12 -14.82
C LYS A 117 -9.95 5.93 -13.46
N GLN A 118 -9.83 6.99 -12.67
CA GLN A 118 -9.15 7.00 -11.36
C GLN A 118 -10.05 6.53 -10.21
N LYS A 119 -11.34 6.29 -10.47
CA LYS A 119 -12.33 5.98 -9.43
C LYS A 119 -11.89 4.84 -8.49
N LEU A 120 -11.31 3.77 -9.03
CA LEU A 120 -10.86 2.64 -8.22
C LEU A 120 -9.66 3.04 -7.32
N LEU A 121 -8.59 3.61 -7.89
CA LEU A 121 -7.43 4.04 -7.10
C LEU A 121 -7.80 5.07 -6.04
N HIS A 122 -8.70 6.01 -6.38
CA HIS A 122 -9.25 6.94 -5.41
C HIS A 122 -9.96 6.21 -4.26
N PHE A 123 -10.85 5.26 -4.57
CA PHE A 123 -11.53 4.49 -3.54
C PHE A 123 -10.57 3.69 -2.66
N LEU A 124 -9.55 3.06 -3.25
CA LEU A 124 -8.56 2.26 -2.50
C LEU A 124 -7.69 3.13 -1.60
N THR A 125 -7.19 4.26 -2.13
CA THR A 125 -6.30 5.19 -1.41
C THR A 125 -6.97 5.82 -0.19
N TYR A 126 -8.29 6.05 -0.25
CA TYR A 126 -9.06 6.68 0.82
C TYR A 126 -10.00 5.71 1.55
N SER A 127 -9.83 4.40 1.38
CA SER A 127 -10.52 3.41 2.20
C SER A 127 -9.66 3.15 3.43
N ASP A 128 -10.22 3.34 4.63
CA ASP A 128 -9.49 3.27 5.92
C ASP A 128 -8.78 1.94 6.23
N ASN A 129 -8.91 0.92 5.39
CA ASN A 129 -8.46 -0.44 5.66
C ASN A 129 -7.74 -1.11 4.49
N LEU A 130 -7.26 -0.37 3.48
CA LEU A 130 -6.55 -0.94 2.33
C LEU A 130 -5.22 -0.23 2.08
N VAL A 131 -4.19 -1.02 1.78
CA VAL A 131 -2.81 -0.53 1.63
C VAL A 131 -2.16 -1.13 0.40
N ASP A 132 -1.50 -0.30 -0.41
CA ASP A 132 -0.61 -0.76 -1.49
C ASP A 132 0.65 -1.37 -0.88
N THR A 133 1.01 -2.57 -1.30
CA THR A 133 2.11 -3.35 -0.71
C THR A 133 3.50 -2.85 -1.08
N ILE A 134 3.70 -2.20 -2.22
CA ILE A 134 5.05 -1.79 -2.63
C ILE A 134 5.59 -0.63 -1.78
N PRO A 135 4.83 0.46 -1.51
CA PRO A 135 5.30 1.53 -0.61
C PRO A 135 5.61 1.08 0.83
N LEU A 136 5.22 -0.13 1.24
CA LEU A 136 5.56 -0.67 2.56
C LEU A 136 7.03 -1.08 2.67
N TYR A 137 7.66 -1.44 1.56
CA TYR A 137 9.01 -2.00 1.50
C TYR A 137 9.98 -1.14 0.70
N HIS A 138 9.47 -0.17 -0.04
CA HIS A 138 10.24 0.60 -0.98
C HIS A 138 9.84 2.07 -0.99
N ASP A 139 10.83 2.94 -1.11
CA ASP A 139 10.62 4.37 -1.30
C ASP A 139 10.20 4.65 -2.75
N VAL A 140 8.89 4.75 -2.96
CA VAL A 140 8.32 5.10 -4.26
C VAL A 140 8.43 6.60 -4.48
N THR A 141 9.31 7.01 -5.40
CA THR A 141 9.55 8.41 -5.74
C THR A 141 9.23 8.69 -7.21
N ASN A 142 9.36 9.95 -7.64
CA ASN A 142 9.18 10.29 -9.05
C ASN A 142 10.28 9.68 -9.93
N ASP A 143 11.49 9.57 -9.40
CA ASP A 143 12.64 9.00 -10.09
C ASP A 143 12.64 7.47 -10.04
N ASN A 144 12.03 6.89 -9.00
CA ASN A 144 11.82 5.46 -8.84
C ASN A 144 10.34 5.12 -8.57
N PRO A 145 9.46 5.20 -9.58
CA PRO A 145 8.03 4.97 -9.40
C PRO A 145 7.66 3.48 -9.33
N TYR A 146 8.63 2.55 -9.28
CA TYR A 146 8.42 1.11 -9.37
C TYR A 146 7.56 0.73 -10.58
N ASN A 147 8.07 1.04 -11.77
CA ASN A 147 7.36 0.79 -13.03
C ASN A 147 7.24 -0.71 -13.29
N THR A 148 6.02 -1.14 -13.65
CA THR A 148 5.69 -2.55 -13.90
C THR A 148 5.36 -2.84 -15.36
N HIS A 149 5.28 -1.83 -16.21
CA HIS A 149 4.91 -1.97 -17.61
C HIS A 149 5.75 -1.06 -18.50
N LYS A 150 6.10 -1.54 -19.70
CA LYS A 150 6.81 -0.78 -20.74
C LYS A 150 6.00 -0.79 -22.03
N ASN A 151 5.57 0.38 -22.50
CA ASN A 151 4.86 0.46 -23.77
C ASN A 151 5.80 0.35 -24.99
N ASN A 152 5.22 0.19 -26.19
CA ASN A 152 5.95 0.10 -27.45
C ASN A 152 6.83 1.32 -27.77
N SER A 153 6.52 2.48 -27.19
CA SER A 153 7.30 3.72 -27.34
C SER A 153 8.44 3.83 -26.33
N GLY A 154 8.63 2.84 -25.46
CA GLY A 154 9.67 2.83 -24.43
C GLY A 154 9.31 3.59 -23.15
N HIS A 155 8.07 4.06 -22.99
CA HIS A 155 7.63 4.68 -21.74
C HIS A 155 7.28 3.61 -20.70
N HIS A 156 7.80 3.83 -19.49
CA HIS A 156 7.59 2.95 -18.35
C HIS A 156 6.52 3.52 -17.42
N THR A 157 5.65 2.65 -16.91
CA THR A 157 4.57 3.02 -15.98
C THR A 157 4.34 1.93 -14.94
N ARG A 158 4.06 2.33 -13.70
CA ARG A 158 3.43 1.46 -12.70
C ARG A 158 1.93 1.40 -12.95
N ILE A 159 1.41 0.23 -13.31
CA ILE A 159 -0.03 -0.02 -13.54
C ILE A 159 -0.51 -1.34 -12.92
N ASP A 160 0.41 -2.15 -12.42
CA ASP A 160 0.15 -3.39 -11.72
C ASP A 160 0.30 -3.17 -10.21
N TYR A 161 -0.70 -3.59 -9.44
CA TYR A 161 -0.74 -3.34 -8.00
C TYR A 161 -1.13 -4.59 -7.23
N ILE A 162 -0.72 -4.63 -5.97
CA ILE A 162 -1.25 -5.53 -4.95
C ILE A 162 -1.63 -4.67 -3.75
N TRP A 163 -2.92 -4.58 -3.47
CA TRP A 163 -3.50 -3.94 -2.30
C TRP A 163 -4.00 -5.00 -1.33
N ILE A 164 -3.72 -4.81 -0.04
CA ILE A 164 -4.14 -5.74 1.02
C ILE A 164 -4.94 -5.02 2.10
N SER A 165 -5.69 -5.77 2.89
CA SER A 165 -6.30 -5.22 4.10
C SER A 165 -5.22 -4.82 5.13
N GLN A 166 -5.43 -3.71 5.85
CA GLN A 166 -4.46 -3.18 6.83
C GLN A 166 -4.03 -4.23 7.87
N ASP A 167 -4.95 -5.11 8.26
CA ASP A 167 -4.74 -6.18 9.23
C ASP A 167 -3.89 -7.36 8.71
N LEU A 168 -3.45 -7.30 7.45
CA LEU A 168 -2.47 -8.20 6.84
C LEU A 168 -1.07 -7.60 6.75
N VAL A 169 -0.90 -6.29 6.96
CA VAL A 169 0.41 -5.60 6.79
C VAL A 169 1.48 -6.24 7.67
N ASN A 170 1.18 -6.50 8.95
CA ASN A 170 2.13 -7.13 9.88
C ASN A 170 2.44 -8.60 9.54
N ASP A 171 1.62 -9.23 8.71
CA ASP A 171 1.83 -10.60 8.25
C ASP A 171 2.68 -10.64 6.94
N THR A 172 3.02 -9.48 6.37
CA THR A 172 3.85 -9.40 5.14
C THR A 172 5.35 -9.38 5.45
N TYR A 173 6.16 -10.00 4.59
CA TYR A 173 7.64 -10.02 4.70
C TYR A 173 8.35 -9.26 3.58
N ALA A 174 7.75 -9.22 2.39
CA ALA A 174 8.32 -8.56 1.23
C ALA A 174 7.23 -8.23 0.22
N SER A 175 7.46 -7.19 -0.56
CA SER A 175 6.76 -6.94 -1.82
C SER A 175 7.77 -6.38 -2.80
N ASP A 176 7.80 -6.88 -4.03
CA ASP A 176 8.78 -6.47 -5.03
C ASP A 176 8.24 -6.68 -6.45
N GLN A 177 9.02 -6.28 -7.44
CA GLN A 177 8.78 -6.55 -8.85
C GLN A 177 9.98 -7.25 -9.49
N PHE A 178 9.72 -8.19 -10.41
CA PHE A 178 10.78 -8.86 -11.16
C PHE A 178 10.37 -9.13 -12.60
N ASN A 179 11.37 -9.24 -13.49
CA ASN A 179 11.14 -9.64 -14.86
C ASN A 179 10.89 -11.16 -14.93
N PRO A 180 9.75 -11.61 -15.46
CA PRO A 180 9.52 -13.03 -15.66
C PRO A 180 10.43 -13.58 -16.77
N GLN A 181 10.65 -14.90 -16.77
CA GLN A 181 11.46 -15.59 -17.78
C GLN A 181 10.75 -15.75 -19.15
N TYR A 182 9.55 -15.19 -19.33
CA TYR A 182 8.79 -15.25 -20.56
C TYR A 182 8.59 -13.84 -21.14
N SER A 183 8.38 -13.76 -22.46
CA SER A 183 8.25 -12.50 -23.18
C SER A 183 6.93 -11.80 -22.80
N THR A 184 7.04 -10.67 -22.12
CA THR A 184 5.93 -9.77 -21.76
C THR A 184 6.46 -8.35 -21.60
N ASP A 185 5.60 -7.37 -21.83
CA ASP A 185 5.81 -5.94 -21.57
C ASP A 185 5.56 -5.55 -20.11
N HIS A 186 5.07 -6.49 -19.29
CA HIS A 186 4.87 -6.33 -17.84
C HIS A 186 5.90 -7.07 -16.98
N MET A 187 6.19 -6.51 -15.81
CA MET A 187 6.90 -7.15 -14.71
C MET A 187 5.89 -7.86 -13.78
N VAL A 188 6.35 -8.91 -13.11
CA VAL A 188 5.56 -9.56 -12.06
C VAL A 188 5.69 -8.75 -10.78
N VAL A 189 4.56 -8.38 -10.17
CA VAL A 189 4.51 -7.84 -8.80
C VAL A 189 4.25 -9.01 -7.84
N ASN A 190 5.00 -9.10 -6.75
CA ASN A 190 4.80 -10.11 -5.73
C ASN A 190 4.57 -9.49 -4.35
N ASN A 191 3.96 -10.29 -3.47
CA ASN A 191 3.88 -10.02 -2.05
C ASN A 191 3.99 -11.35 -1.30
N VAL A 192 4.79 -11.39 -0.24
CA VAL A 192 5.05 -12.58 0.58
C VAL A 192 4.37 -12.39 1.93
N ILE A 193 3.48 -13.31 2.30
CA ILE A 193 2.69 -13.25 3.54
C ILE A 193 2.93 -14.52 4.38
N ASP A 194 3.04 -14.38 5.70
CA ASP A 194 3.22 -15.51 6.61
C ASP A 194 2.05 -16.50 6.51
N LYS A 195 2.38 -17.73 6.11
CA LYS A 195 1.43 -18.84 6.02
C LYS A 195 0.79 -19.20 7.36
N LYS A 196 1.46 -18.93 8.49
CA LYS A 196 0.94 -19.24 9.84
C LYS A 196 -0.39 -18.55 10.10
N ARG A 197 -0.64 -17.43 9.42
CA ARG A 197 -1.90 -16.71 9.53
C ARG A 197 -3.09 -17.47 8.96
N PHE A 198 -2.88 -18.33 7.96
CA PHE A 198 -3.98 -18.91 7.18
C PHE A 198 -4.14 -20.43 7.34
N ILE A 199 -3.11 -21.14 7.83
CA ILE A 199 -3.12 -22.62 7.91
C ILE A 199 -2.87 -23.07 9.36
N CYS A 200 -3.88 -23.67 10.02
CA CYS A 200 -3.75 -24.18 11.40
C CYS A 200 -2.97 -25.50 11.49
N MET A 201 -2.92 -26.31 10.44
CA MET A 201 -2.64 -27.73 10.61
C MET A 201 -1.16 -28.08 10.88
N MET A 202 -0.21 -27.20 10.54
CA MET A 202 1.21 -27.42 10.81
C MET A 202 1.70 -26.88 12.16
N ILE A 203 0.88 -26.07 12.86
CA ILE A 203 1.35 -25.31 14.02
C ILE A 203 1.51 -26.22 15.25
N CYS A 204 0.60 -27.17 15.48
CA CYS A 204 0.68 -28.02 16.68
C CYS A 204 1.90 -28.96 16.69
N LEU A 205 2.25 -29.56 15.55
CA LEU A 205 3.38 -30.51 15.47
C LEU A 205 4.75 -29.79 15.47
N LYS A 206 4.83 -28.59 14.87
CA LYS A 206 6.08 -27.81 14.83
C LYS A 206 6.33 -27.00 16.09
N MET A 207 5.27 -26.52 16.76
CA MET A 207 5.40 -25.74 18.00
C MET A 207 6.00 -26.57 19.13
N THR A 208 5.76 -27.87 19.20
CA THR A 208 6.38 -28.74 20.21
C THR A 208 7.89 -28.84 20.02
N ASP A 209 8.37 -28.92 18.77
CA ASP A 209 9.80 -29.02 18.45
C ASP A 209 10.53 -27.68 18.64
N ASP A 210 9.88 -26.58 18.24
CA ASP A 210 10.46 -25.22 18.34
C ASP A 210 10.29 -24.57 19.72
N TRP A 211 9.49 -25.16 20.62
CA TRP A 211 9.11 -24.56 21.92
C TRP A 211 10.32 -24.13 22.75
N PHE A 212 11.36 -24.95 22.76
CA PHE A 212 12.55 -24.68 23.56
C PHE A 212 13.26 -23.40 23.09
N CYS A 213 13.41 -23.22 21.78
CA CYS A 213 14.00 -22.03 21.19
C CYS A 213 13.11 -20.79 21.37
N ILE A 214 11.79 -20.95 21.22
CA ILE A 214 10.82 -19.86 21.42
C ILE A 214 10.83 -19.42 22.88
N LYS A 215 10.82 -20.37 23.81
CA LYS A 215 10.89 -20.12 25.26
C LYS A 215 12.16 -19.35 25.61
N ALA A 216 13.33 -19.80 25.14
CA ALA A 216 14.59 -19.12 25.39
C ALA A 216 14.57 -17.64 24.94
N LYS A 217 14.07 -17.37 23.72
CA LYS A 217 13.93 -15.99 23.22
C LYS A 217 12.93 -15.16 24.04
N LEU A 218 11.83 -15.76 24.49
CA LEU A 218 10.86 -15.06 25.33
C LEU A 218 11.45 -14.69 26.69
N PHE A 219 12.27 -15.55 27.29
CA PHE A 219 13.01 -15.23 28.52
C PHE A 219 14.06 -14.14 28.30
N GLU A 220 14.78 -14.17 27.18
CA GLU A 220 15.74 -13.12 26.81
C GLU A 220 15.05 -11.76 26.66
N ILE A 221 13.93 -11.70 25.93
CA ILE A 221 13.13 -10.48 25.77
C ILE A 221 12.61 -10.01 27.14
N ALA A 222 12.04 -10.93 27.93
CA ALA A 222 11.51 -10.60 29.25
C ALA A 222 12.60 -10.05 30.18
N GLY A 223 13.79 -10.65 30.17
CA GLY A 223 14.95 -10.17 30.93
C GLY A 223 15.46 -8.81 30.45
N THR A 224 15.49 -8.57 29.14
CA THR A 224 15.91 -7.28 28.54
C THR A 224 15.04 -6.11 29.00
N TYR A 225 13.75 -6.37 29.23
CA TYR A 225 12.76 -5.36 29.61
C TYR A 225 12.22 -5.54 31.03
N GLU A 226 12.99 -6.21 31.91
CA GLU A 226 12.69 -6.43 33.34
C GLU A 226 11.24 -6.91 33.60
N SER A 227 10.71 -7.71 32.68
CA SER A 227 9.35 -8.23 32.73
C SER A 227 9.35 -9.66 33.25
N GLU A 228 8.38 -10.01 34.10
CA GLU A 228 8.24 -11.38 34.58
C GLU A 228 7.53 -12.26 33.54
N ILE A 229 8.12 -13.42 33.25
CA ILE A 229 7.46 -14.48 32.49
C ILE A 229 7.78 -15.84 33.13
N ASN A 230 6.74 -16.65 33.35
CA ASN A 230 6.89 -18.03 33.82
C ASN A 230 6.24 -18.97 32.81
N LEU A 231 7.06 -19.73 32.08
CA LEU A 231 6.64 -20.67 31.06
C LEU A 231 7.06 -22.08 31.42
N ASP A 232 6.17 -23.04 31.19
CA ASP A 232 6.45 -24.47 31.44
C ASP A 232 7.54 -25.03 30.52
N GLY A 233 8.21 -26.09 30.99
CA GLY A 233 9.30 -26.77 30.28
C GLY A 233 8.89 -27.32 28.92
N PHE A 234 7.85 -28.13 28.90
CA PHE A 234 7.31 -28.77 27.69
C PHE A 234 5.92 -28.26 27.41
N LEU A 235 5.57 -28.07 26.14
CA LEU A 235 4.19 -27.77 25.76
C LEU A 235 3.35 -29.06 25.82
N THR A 236 2.26 -29.00 26.59
CA THR A 236 1.23 -30.02 26.66
C THR A 236 -0.13 -29.39 26.43
N ASN A 237 -1.14 -30.18 26.05
CA ASN A 237 -2.50 -29.67 25.89
C ASN A 237 -3.08 -29.03 27.17
N ILE A 238 -2.56 -29.41 28.33
CA ILE A 238 -2.99 -28.91 29.64
C ILE A 238 -2.40 -27.52 29.92
N ASN A 239 -1.10 -27.32 29.64
CA ASN A 239 -0.41 -26.07 29.98
C ASN A 239 -0.44 -25.00 28.87
N LEU A 240 -0.89 -25.35 27.66
CA LEU A 240 -0.92 -24.44 26.52
C LEU A 240 -1.76 -23.18 26.79
N ALA A 241 -2.89 -23.33 27.49
CA ALA A 241 -3.74 -22.20 27.87
C ALA A 241 -3.05 -21.25 28.87
N ALA A 242 -2.35 -21.80 29.85
CA ALA A 242 -1.62 -21.04 30.87
C ALA A 242 -0.42 -20.30 30.24
N ASN A 243 0.41 -21.00 29.46
CA ASN A 243 1.53 -20.40 28.72
C ASN A 243 1.05 -19.29 27.77
N ARG A 244 -0.06 -19.50 27.05
CA ARG A 244 -0.64 -18.47 26.18
C ARG A 244 -1.09 -17.23 26.96
N LYS A 245 -1.64 -17.41 28.16
CA LYS A 245 -2.03 -16.29 29.03
C LYS A 245 -0.79 -15.48 29.45
N GLN A 246 0.28 -16.16 29.87
CA GLN A 246 1.54 -15.52 30.25
C GLN A 246 2.17 -14.73 29.10
N ILE A 247 2.25 -15.32 27.90
CA ILE A 247 2.78 -14.65 26.71
C ILE A 247 1.94 -13.40 26.36
N LYS A 248 0.60 -13.50 26.45
CA LYS A 248 -0.27 -12.34 26.22
C LYS A 248 -0.05 -11.22 27.23
N THR A 249 0.20 -11.57 28.49
CA THR A 249 0.53 -10.58 29.52
C THR A 249 1.84 -9.88 29.19
N LEU A 250 2.90 -10.64 28.86
CA LEU A 250 4.19 -10.08 28.45
C LEU A 250 4.03 -9.12 27.26
N CYS A 251 3.31 -9.52 26.21
CA CYS A 251 3.07 -8.64 25.06
C CYS A 251 2.36 -7.34 25.45
N ARG A 252 1.39 -7.37 26.37
CA ARG A 252 0.70 -6.15 26.83
C ARG A 252 1.64 -5.24 27.59
N SER A 253 2.48 -5.79 28.46
CA SER A 253 3.49 -5.02 29.20
C SER A 253 4.50 -4.36 28.25
N LEU A 254 4.99 -5.10 27.26
CA LEU A 254 5.91 -4.57 26.25
C LEU A 254 5.27 -3.46 25.39
N MET A 255 4.00 -3.61 25.01
CA MET A 255 3.27 -2.56 24.29
C MET A 255 3.08 -1.29 25.12
N ALA A 256 2.83 -1.43 26.42
CA ALA A 256 2.75 -0.30 27.33
C ALA A 256 4.11 0.40 27.46
N LEU A 257 5.18 -0.37 27.64
CA LEU A 257 6.55 0.16 27.71
C LEU A 257 6.96 0.88 26.42
N PHE A 258 6.64 0.30 25.26
CA PHE A 258 6.88 0.94 23.96
C PHE A 258 6.16 2.28 23.85
N SER A 259 4.89 2.33 24.28
CA SER A 259 4.10 3.57 24.26
C SER A 259 4.74 4.65 25.13
N ILE A 260 5.25 4.30 26.30
CA ILE A 260 5.97 5.22 27.20
C ILE A 260 7.25 5.73 26.54
N LYS A 261 8.10 4.84 26.02
CA LYS A 261 9.35 5.26 25.34
C LYS A 261 9.09 6.14 24.12
N MET A 262 8.03 5.85 23.38
CA MET A 262 7.62 6.68 22.24
C MET A 262 7.19 8.08 22.69
N GLN A 263 6.50 8.19 23.83
CA GLN A 263 6.15 9.48 24.41
C GLN A 263 7.40 10.26 24.84
N GLU A 264 8.34 9.61 25.55
CA GLU A 264 9.60 10.23 25.97
C GLU A 264 10.39 10.77 24.76
N TYR A 265 10.50 9.98 23.70
CA TYR A 265 11.13 10.39 22.45
C TYR A 265 10.44 11.63 21.84
N ASN A 266 9.12 11.63 21.77
CA ASN A 266 8.36 12.76 21.21
C ASN A 266 8.55 14.04 22.05
N GLU A 267 8.58 13.92 23.38
CA GLU A 267 8.85 15.04 24.27
C GLU A 267 10.27 15.60 24.08
N GLU A 268 11.25 14.72 23.88
CA GLU A 268 12.63 15.13 23.59
C GLU A 268 12.73 15.85 22.23
N GLN A 269 12.09 15.31 21.19
CA GLN A 269 12.04 15.98 19.88
C GLN A 269 11.36 17.36 19.98
N MET A 270 10.25 17.46 20.72
CA MET A 270 9.57 18.73 20.95
C MET A 270 10.51 19.75 21.61
N LYS A 271 11.25 19.34 22.65
CA LYS A 271 12.26 20.20 23.30
C LYS A 271 13.33 20.65 22.32
N ASN A 272 13.84 19.75 21.48
CA ASN A 272 14.84 20.06 20.46
C ASN A 272 14.31 21.07 19.43
N PHE A 273 13.07 20.91 18.96
CA PHE A 273 12.43 21.87 18.05
C PHE A 273 12.16 23.22 18.71
N ILE A 274 11.79 23.25 20.00
CA ILE A 274 11.66 24.50 20.75
C ILE A 274 13.02 25.19 20.84
N HIS A 275 14.06 24.46 21.22
CA HIS A 275 15.42 24.99 21.35
C HIS A 275 15.93 25.57 20.04
N LYS A 276 15.80 24.82 18.94
CA LYS A 276 16.19 25.27 17.60
C LYS A 276 15.45 26.53 17.16
N ARG A 277 14.16 26.66 17.48
CA ARG A 277 13.41 27.90 17.21
C ARG A 277 13.89 29.07 18.04
N CYS A 278 14.33 28.85 19.28
CA CYS A 278 14.94 29.89 20.12
C CYS A 278 16.29 30.34 19.55
N GLU A 279 17.11 29.42 19.03
CA GLU A 279 18.34 29.77 18.31
C GLU A 279 18.04 30.55 17.03
N ASP A 280 17.11 30.04 16.20
CA ASP A 280 16.69 30.69 14.96
C ASP A 280 16.06 32.09 15.20
N PHE A 281 15.46 32.34 16.37
CA PHE A 281 14.95 33.67 16.73
C PHE A 281 16.07 34.72 16.78
N THR A 282 17.26 34.34 17.25
CA THR A 282 18.42 35.22 17.34
C THR A 282 19.20 35.26 16.03
N ASP A 283 19.45 34.10 15.40
CA ASP A 283 20.41 33.97 14.30
C ASP A 283 19.76 33.89 12.90
N ASN A 284 18.50 33.46 12.79
CA ASN A 284 17.82 33.25 11.50
C ASN A 284 16.30 33.45 11.57
N LYS A 285 15.89 34.71 11.74
CA LYS A 285 14.49 35.13 11.88
C LYS A 285 13.57 34.63 10.76
N LYS A 286 14.09 34.43 9.54
CA LYS A 286 13.33 33.88 8.40
C LYS A 286 12.98 32.40 8.61
N ALA A 287 13.93 31.58 9.06
CA ALA A 287 13.69 30.17 9.36
C ALA A 287 12.68 30.00 10.51
N MET A 288 12.81 30.80 11.56
CA MET A 288 11.88 30.86 12.68
C MET A 288 10.44 31.22 12.23
N ILE A 289 10.26 32.27 11.44
CA ILE A 289 8.93 32.69 10.93
C ILE A 289 8.30 31.59 10.07
N ASN A 290 9.08 30.95 9.19
CA ASN A 290 8.59 29.86 8.34
C ASN A 290 8.17 28.63 9.15
N SER A 291 8.92 28.30 10.21
CA SER A 291 8.59 27.21 11.13
C SER A 291 7.29 27.48 11.92
N ILE A 292 7.10 28.69 12.44
CA ILE A 292 5.89 29.06 13.21
C ILE A 292 4.65 29.12 12.32
N ALA A 293 4.81 29.60 11.08
CA ALA A 293 3.68 29.79 10.18
C ALA A 293 3.25 28.50 9.46
N GLU A 294 3.90 27.35 9.73
CA GLU A 294 3.71 26.08 9.00
C GLU A 294 3.69 26.26 7.47
N ARG A 295 4.43 27.26 6.98
CA ARG A 295 4.34 27.66 5.57
C ARG A 295 5.18 26.72 4.73
N GLU A 296 4.54 25.94 3.87
CA GLU A 296 5.21 25.40 2.70
C GLU A 296 5.74 26.58 1.86
N ILE A 297 7.06 26.64 1.68
CA ILE A 297 7.68 27.66 0.83
C ILE A 297 7.38 27.30 -0.62
N ARG A 298 6.31 27.89 -1.15
CA ARG A 298 5.97 27.81 -2.57
C ARG A 298 6.83 28.81 -3.33
N THR A 299 7.80 28.30 -4.08
CA THR A 299 8.62 29.12 -4.98
C THR A 299 7.99 29.09 -6.37
N ILE A 300 7.55 30.25 -6.87
CA ILE A 300 7.09 30.38 -8.25
C ILE A 300 8.29 30.79 -9.10
N VAL A 301 8.70 29.92 -10.02
CA VAL A 301 9.75 30.21 -11.00
C VAL A 301 9.08 30.65 -12.30
N LEU A 302 9.22 31.93 -12.66
CA LEU A 302 8.69 32.47 -13.91
C LEU A 302 9.68 32.20 -15.03
N VAL A 303 9.29 31.36 -15.99
CA VAL A 303 10.14 30.96 -17.13
C VAL A 303 9.84 31.78 -18.37
N ARG A 304 8.63 32.34 -18.49
CA ARG A 304 8.18 33.16 -19.63
C ARG A 304 7.14 34.16 -19.18
N ILE A 305 7.19 35.37 -19.73
CA ILE A 305 6.22 36.44 -19.47
C ILE A 305 5.68 36.94 -20.82
N VAL A 306 4.37 37.12 -20.88
CA VAL A 306 3.70 37.76 -22.01
C VAL A 306 3.65 39.25 -21.71
N HIS A 307 4.32 40.07 -22.52
CA HIS A 307 4.39 41.51 -22.37
C HIS A 307 3.66 42.19 -23.53
N GLU A 308 2.63 42.97 -23.22
CA GLU A 308 1.87 43.71 -24.22
C GLU A 308 2.54 45.05 -24.51
N THR A 309 2.99 45.21 -25.76
CA THR A 309 3.54 46.48 -26.25
C THR A 309 2.53 47.13 -27.22
N PRO A 310 2.62 48.45 -27.47
CA PRO A 310 1.72 49.15 -28.40
C PRO A 310 1.73 48.58 -29.83
N THR A 311 2.79 47.85 -30.20
CA THR A 311 2.98 47.21 -31.51
C THR A 311 2.61 45.73 -31.54
N GLY A 312 2.19 45.15 -30.41
CA GLY A 312 1.76 43.76 -30.29
C GLY A 312 2.21 43.07 -29.01
N THR A 313 1.78 41.82 -28.85
CA THR A 313 2.10 40.99 -27.69
C THR A 313 3.42 40.24 -27.92
N THR A 314 4.40 40.42 -27.02
CA THR A 314 5.74 39.81 -27.13
C THR A 314 5.95 38.81 -26.00
N LEU A 315 6.49 37.63 -26.31
CA LEU A 315 6.83 36.62 -25.31
C LEU A 315 8.29 36.78 -24.89
N VAL A 316 8.51 37.17 -23.63
CA VAL A 316 9.82 37.35 -23.03
C VAL A 316 10.24 36.06 -22.34
N THR A 317 11.40 35.53 -22.72
CA THR A 317 11.97 34.30 -22.16
C THR A 317 13.35 34.50 -21.52
N ASP A 318 13.92 35.70 -21.63
CA ASP A 318 15.21 36.02 -21.02
C ASP A 318 15.08 36.20 -19.49
N PRO A 319 15.85 35.50 -18.65
CA PRO A 319 15.70 35.56 -17.20
C PRO A 319 15.95 36.94 -16.57
N VAL A 320 16.83 37.75 -17.17
CA VAL A 320 17.15 39.09 -16.65
C VAL A 320 15.99 40.04 -16.95
N GLU A 321 15.46 39.96 -18.17
CA GLU A 321 14.32 40.76 -18.61
C GLU A 321 13.01 40.35 -17.92
N ILE A 322 12.79 39.04 -17.70
CA ILE A 322 11.68 38.51 -16.89
C ILE A 322 11.71 39.09 -15.48
N LYS A 323 12.88 39.10 -14.83
CA LYS A 323 13.02 39.65 -13.48
C LYS A 323 12.69 41.14 -13.43
N LYS A 324 13.17 41.91 -14.42
CA LYS A 324 12.90 43.34 -14.53
C LYS A 324 11.40 43.61 -14.72
N LEU A 325 10.77 42.96 -15.70
CA LEU A 325 9.34 43.13 -15.99
C LEU A 325 8.44 42.62 -14.86
N THR A 326 8.85 41.57 -14.13
CA THR A 326 8.11 41.10 -12.95
C THR A 326 8.15 42.14 -11.83
N ASN A 327 9.31 42.73 -11.57
CA ASN A 327 9.47 43.77 -10.55
C ASN A 327 8.71 45.06 -10.92
N ASP A 328 8.65 45.41 -12.20
CA ASP A 328 7.88 46.59 -12.65
C ASP A 328 6.35 46.35 -12.56
N HIS A 329 5.90 45.10 -12.51
CA HIS A 329 4.48 44.75 -12.47
C HIS A 329 3.87 44.66 -11.05
N PHE A 330 4.66 44.25 -10.05
CA PHE A 330 4.21 44.02 -8.66
C PHE A 330 4.65 45.13 -7.72
#